data_AF-A0A7J5E8N5-F1
#
_entry.id   AF-A0A7J5E8N5-F1
#
_cell.length_a   1.000
_cell.length_b   1.000
_cell.length_c   1.000
_cell.angle_alpha   90.00
_cell.angle_beta   90.00
_cell.angle_gamma   90.00
#
_symmetry.space_group_name_H-M   'P 1'
#
loop_
_entity.id
_entity.type
_entity.pdbx_description
1 polymer ?
#
loop_
_entity_poly.entity_id
_entity_poly.type
_entity_poly.pdbx_seq_one_letter_code
_entity_poly.pdbx_strand_id
1 'polypeptide(L)'
;MLIKNLKYILLVFILTTSFIEAQFYFFGRNKVQYDNFDWKVLKTEHFNIYYYGDFGEIAEIGAQYAEEAYEEHKVKFDNVVTRKIPLIFYNTHSHFQQTNTTPGFIPEGVGGFFEFIKGRVVIPFFGSLSQFRHVIRHELVHVFMTNKVYNVLRDRRFQTNQLPHLWFTEGLAEYWSTEWDTQAEMVLRDAVLNNVFVPLEHLYLLGGFLMYKEGQKFLEFVSEEYGEERILLILENMWRYTDFYKVLEFTLGESIERIGAKWHHKLKQEYYPLMQDKTPYDI
;
A
#
# COMPACT_ATOMS: atom_id res chain seq x y z
N MET A 1 -59.23 -10.85 -24.24
CA MET A 1 -58.27 -11.96 -24.02
C MET A 1 -56.85 -11.49 -23.68
N LEU A 2 -56.43 -10.28 -24.08
CA LEU A 2 -55.06 -9.76 -23.83
C LEU A 2 -54.70 -9.43 -22.36
N ILE A 3 -55.67 -9.00 -21.54
CA ILE A 3 -55.40 -8.57 -20.14
C ILE A 3 -55.11 -9.77 -19.20
N LYS A 4 -55.67 -10.95 -19.50
CA LYS A 4 -55.48 -12.16 -18.67
C LYS A 4 -54.03 -12.67 -18.71
N ASN A 5 -53.34 -12.46 -19.83
CA ASN A 5 -51.95 -12.89 -20.02
C ASN A 5 -50.94 -11.88 -19.48
N LEU A 6 -51.35 -10.62 -19.27
CA LEU A 6 -50.49 -9.56 -18.76
C LEU A 6 -50.03 -9.83 -17.32
N LYS A 7 -50.88 -10.46 -16.49
CA LYS A 7 -50.51 -10.88 -15.12
C LYS A 7 -49.40 -11.93 -15.13
N TYR A 8 -49.44 -12.88 -16.07
CA TYR A 8 -48.41 -13.92 -16.18
C TYR A 8 -47.10 -13.35 -16.75
N ILE A 9 -47.17 -12.39 -17.68
CA ILE A 9 -45.99 -11.67 -18.19
C ILE A 9 -45.34 -10.83 -17.08
N LEU A 10 -46.14 -10.14 -16.25
CA LEU A 10 -45.62 -9.38 -15.11
C LEU A 10 -44.97 -10.29 -14.05
N LEU A 11 -45.54 -11.47 -13.82
CA LEU A 11 -45.00 -12.47 -12.88
C LEU A 11 -43.66 -13.04 -13.36
N VAL A 12 -43.54 -13.31 -14.67
CA VAL A 12 -42.28 -13.75 -15.29
C VAL A 12 -41.23 -12.65 -15.24
N PHE A 13 -41.62 -11.38 -15.46
CA PHE A 13 -40.71 -10.24 -15.38
C PHE A 13 -40.14 -10.05 -13.96
N ILE A 14 -40.97 -10.21 -12.93
CA ILE A 14 -40.56 -10.15 -11.51
C ILE A 14 -39.64 -11.33 -11.13
N LEU A 15 -39.86 -12.51 -11.71
CA LEU A 15 -39.00 -13.68 -11.48
C LEU A 15 -37.64 -13.58 -12.19
N THR A 16 -37.54 -12.83 -13.30
CA THR A 16 -36.28 -12.63 -14.04
C THR A 16 -35.40 -11.49 -13.51
N THR A 17 -35.92 -10.60 -12.66
CA THR A 17 -35.16 -9.44 -12.13
C THR A 17 -34.40 -9.72 -10.84
N SER A 18 -34.23 -10.98 -10.45
CA SER A 18 -33.57 -11.35 -9.18
C SER A 18 -32.20 -11.98 -9.37
N PHE A 19 -31.36 -11.43 -10.25
CA PHE A 19 -29.91 -11.59 -10.11
C PHE A 19 -29.41 -10.53 -9.13
N ILE A 20 -29.74 -10.73 -7.85
CA ILE A 20 -29.15 -9.96 -6.76
C ILE A 20 -27.73 -10.51 -6.59
N GLU A 21 -26.72 -9.73 -7.00
CA GLU A 21 -25.30 -10.02 -6.76
C GLU A 21 -24.90 -9.80 -5.28
N ALA A 22 -25.65 -10.36 -4.33
CA ALA A 22 -25.31 -10.28 -2.90
C ALA A 22 -24.18 -11.25 -2.49
N GLN A 23 -23.70 -12.10 -3.39
CA GLN A 23 -22.67 -13.10 -3.13
C GLN A 23 -21.23 -12.60 -3.40
N PHE A 24 -21.03 -11.31 -3.67
CA PHE A 24 -19.69 -10.74 -3.86
C PHE A 24 -18.89 -10.57 -2.56
N TYR A 25 -19.54 -10.72 -1.41
CA TYR A 25 -18.88 -10.75 -0.11
C TYR A 25 -18.67 -12.19 0.34
N PHE A 26 -17.45 -12.51 0.79
CA PHE A 26 -17.13 -13.77 1.47
C PHE A 26 -18.08 -13.98 2.67
N PHE A 27 -19.20 -14.65 2.44
CA PHE A 27 -20.15 -15.02 3.48
C PHE A 27 -19.69 -16.32 4.15
N GLY A 28 -19.71 -16.37 5.49
CA GLY A 28 -19.63 -17.64 6.22
C GLY A 28 -18.49 -17.82 7.23
N ARG A 29 -17.64 -16.81 7.49
CA ARG A 29 -16.74 -16.84 8.64
C ARG A 29 -16.74 -15.49 9.35
N ASN A 30 -17.24 -15.45 10.59
CA ASN A 30 -17.08 -14.28 11.45
C ASN A 30 -15.61 -14.18 11.88
N LYS A 31 -15.09 -12.95 11.95
CA LYS A 31 -13.80 -12.68 12.58
C LYS A 31 -13.95 -12.84 14.09
N VAL A 32 -13.49 -13.97 14.62
CA VAL A 32 -13.62 -14.31 16.04
C VAL A 32 -12.48 -13.68 16.83
N GLN A 33 -12.81 -13.09 17.98
CA GLN A 33 -11.85 -12.66 19.00
C GLN A 33 -11.85 -13.73 20.09
N TYR A 34 -10.73 -14.41 20.26
CA TYR A 34 -10.52 -15.44 21.26
C TYR A 34 -10.02 -14.84 22.57
N ASP A 35 -9.20 -13.81 22.47
CA ASP A 35 -8.48 -13.21 23.60
C ASP A 35 -9.11 -11.88 24.05
N ASN A 36 -9.01 -11.61 25.35
CA ASN A 36 -9.32 -10.30 25.94
C ASN A 36 -8.01 -9.61 26.32
N PHE A 37 -7.83 -8.37 25.87
CA PHE A 37 -6.62 -7.59 26.12
C PHE A 37 -6.86 -6.47 27.12
N ASP A 38 -6.04 -6.41 28.17
CA ASP A 38 -5.97 -5.27 29.08
C ASP A 38 -5.07 -4.19 28.46
N TRP A 39 -5.69 -3.30 27.69
CA TRP A 39 -4.99 -2.28 26.91
C TRP A 39 -4.41 -1.17 27.78
N LYS A 40 -3.14 -0.86 27.54
CA LYS A 40 -2.39 0.27 28.08
C LYS A 40 -2.09 1.26 26.96
N VAL A 41 -1.87 2.52 27.32
CA VAL A 41 -1.56 3.59 26.35
C VAL A 41 -0.27 4.29 26.76
N LEU A 42 0.76 4.15 25.92
CA LEU A 42 1.98 4.94 25.97
C LEU A 42 1.79 6.17 25.08
N LYS A 43 2.08 7.37 25.59
CA LYS A 43 1.91 8.63 24.85
C LYS A 43 3.27 9.26 24.60
N THR A 44 3.51 9.64 23.35
CA THR A 44 4.70 10.41 22.93
C THR A 44 4.27 11.78 22.42
N GLU A 45 5.15 12.52 21.75
CA GLU A 45 4.80 13.80 21.13
C GLU A 45 3.75 13.60 20.02
N HIS A 46 4.02 12.67 19.10
CA HIS A 46 3.24 12.48 17.89
C HIS A 46 2.33 11.24 17.92
N PHE A 47 2.43 10.36 18.92
CA PHE A 47 1.71 9.08 18.94
C PHE A 47 0.91 8.82 20.22
N ASN A 48 -0.19 8.09 20.05
CA ASN A 48 -0.85 7.34 21.11
C ASN A 48 -0.66 5.85 20.80
N ILE A 49 0.12 5.15 21.61
CA ILE A 49 0.56 3.78 21.35
C ILE A 49 -0.18 2.83 22.28
N TYR A 50 -1.02 1.97 21.70
CA TYR A 50 -1.82 0.98 22.38
C TYR A 50 -1.08 -0.35 22.38
N TYR A 51 -0.89 -0.92 23.57
CA TYR A 51 -0.25 -2.22 23.80
C TYR A 51 -0.91 -2.92 24.99
N TYR A 52 -0.53 -4.15 25.32
CA TYR A 52 -1.13 -4.89 26.44
C TYR A 52 -0.15 -5.88 27.07
N GLY A 53 -0.49 -6.36 28.26
CA GLY A 53 0.33 -7.31 29.01
C GLY A 53 1.71 -6.76 29.34
N ASP A 54 2.73 -7.61 29.19
CA ASP A 54 4.15 -7.32 29.48
C ASP A 54 4.90 -6.72 28.28
N PHE A 55 4.19 -6.28 27.24
CA PHE A 55 4.78 -5.73 26.02
C PHE A 55 5.32 -4.30 26.16
N GLY A 56 5.45 -3.79 27.38
CA GLY A 56 5.83 -2.40 27.67
C GLY A 56 7.18 -2.01 27.08
N GLU A 57 8.21 -2.84 27.28
CA GLU A 57 9.56 -2.58 26.78
C GLU A 57 9.60 -2.51 25.24
N ILE A 58 8.94 -3.46 24.56
CA ILE A 58 8.86 -3.44 23.08
C ILE A 58 8.01 -2.26 22.59
N ALA A 59 6.96 -1.88 23.32
CA ALA A 59 6.16 -0.70 22.99
C ALA A 59 6.97 0.60 23.11
N GLU A 60 7.85 0.72 24.11
CA GLU A 60 8.78 1.86 24.25
C GLU A 60 9.82 1.89 23.12
N ILE A 61 10.39 0.74 22.75
CA ILE A 61 11.30 0.66 21.59
C ILE A 61 10.57 1.05 20.29
N GLY A 62 9.35 0.52 20.09
CA GLY A 62 8.51 0.88 18.94
C GLY A 62 8.13 2.37 18.94
N ALA A 63 7.94 2.97 20.12
CA ALA A 63 7.70 4.40 20.26
C ALA A 63 8.88 5.23 19.78
N GLN A 64 10.10 4.85 20.16
CA GLN A 64 11.31 5.50 19.68
C GLN A 64 11.43 5.40 18.15
N TYR A 65 11.24 4.20 17.58
CA TYR A 65 11.28 4.02 16.13
C TYR A 65 10.22 4.85 15.38
N ALA A 66 9.03 4.98 15.96
CA ALA A 66 7.96 5.79 15.38
C ALA A 66 8.29 7.28 15.40
N GLU A 67 8.86 7.79 16.50
CA GLU A 67 9.27 9.21 16.60
C GLU A 67 10.45 9.53 15.67
N GLU A 68 11.44 8.64 15.56
CA GLU A 68 12.52 8.77 14.58
C GLU A 68 11.97 8.83 13.14
N ALA A 69 11.09 7.89 12.80
CA ALA A 69 10.44 7.85 11.49
C ALA A 69 9.60 9.11 11.23
N TYR A 70 8.86 9.60 12.22
CA TYR A 70 8.06 10.82 12.11
C TYR A 70 8.93 12.02 11.72
N GLU A 71 10.05 12.23 12.40
CA GLU A 71 10.95 13.37 12.13
C GLU A 71 11.53 13.31 10.71
N GLU A 72 11.92 12.13 10.25
CA GLU A 72 12.37 11.93 8.88
C GLU A 72 11.27 12.20 7.85
N HIS A 73 10.07 11.64 8.07
CA HIS A 73 8.97 11.72 7.10
C HIS A 73 8.37 13.11 7.03
N LYS A 74 8.38 13.87 8.14
CA LYS A 74 8.00 15.28 8.16
C LYS A 74 8.80 16.11 7.16
N VAL A 75 10.12 15.88 7.11
CA VAL A 75 11.01 16.55 6.17
C VAL A 75 10.79 16.00 4.76
N LYS A 76 10.75 14.67 4.60
CA LYS A 76 10.67 14.03 3.28
C LYS A 76 9.40 14.38 2.51
N PHE A 77 8.27 14.51 3.19
CA PHE A 77 6.99 14.89 2.59
C PHE A 77 6.75 16.42 2.55
N ASP A 78 7.61 17.23 3.17
CA ASP A 78 7.34 18.64 3.46
C ASP A 78 5.91 18.82 4.03
N ASN A 79 5.61 18.05 5.07
CA ASN A 79 4.27 17.99 5.64
C ASN A 79 4.27 17.54 7.10
N VAL A 80 3.42 18.16 7.92
CA VAL A 80 3.28 17.82 9.34
C VAL A 80 1.92 17.14 9.59
N VAL A 81 1.92 16.03 10.33
CA VAL A 81 0.71 15.40 10.84
C VAL A 81 0.46 15.92 12.25
N THR A 82 -0.48 16.85 12.41
CA THR A 82 -0.71 17.58 13.67
C THR A 82 -1.51 16.80 14.72
N ARG A 83 -2.31 15.82 14.28
CA ARG A 83 -3.02 14.91 15.19
C ARG A 83 -2.07 13.83 15.69
N LYS A 84 -2.25 13.38 16.94
CA LYS A 84 -1.54 12.19 17.42
C LYS A 84 -2.00 10.95 16.66
N ILE A 85 -1.06 10.23 16.06
CA ILE A 85 -1.31 9.04 15.27
C ILE A 85 -1.50 7.85 16.23
N PRO A 86 -2.62 7.12 16.17
CA PRO A 86 -2.80 5.90 16.95
C PRO A 86 -1.95 4.78 16.36
N LEU A 87 -1.02 4.24 17.15
CA LEU A 87 -0.30 3.00 16.83
C LEU A 87 -0.84 1.88 17.73
N ILE A 88 -1.15 0.73 17.16
CA ILE A 88 -1.63 -0.43 17.91
C ILE A 88 -0.63 -1.55 17.71
N PHE A 89 0.06 -1.94 18.77
CA PHE A 89 1.03 -3.01 18.76
C PHE A 89 0.41 -4.30 19.32
N TYR A 90 0.57 -5.37 18.57
CA TYR A 90 0.17 -6.71 18.97
C TYR A 90 1.39 -7.57 19.27
N ASN A 91 1.35 -8.30 20.38
CA ASN A 91 2.49 -9.10 20.83
C ASN A 91 2.80 -10.27 19.88
N THR A 92 1.82 -10.73 19.11
CA THR A 92 1.94 -11.85 18.18
C THR A 92 1.09 -11.59 16.94
N HIS A 93 1.43 -12.27 15.84
CA HIS A 93 0.64 -12.24 14.61
C HIS A 93 -0.79 -12.80 14.81
N SER A 94 -0.95 -13.84 15.64
CA SER A 94 -2.28 -14.39 15.95
C SER A 94 -3.20 -13.37 16.61
N HIS A 95 -2.69 -12.59 17.58
CA HIS A 95 -3.50 -11.53 18.20
C HIS A 95 -3.85 -10.42 17.20
N PHE A 96 -2.90 -10.08 16.31
CA PHE A 96 -3.13 -9.11 15.24
C PHE A 96 -4.22 -9.55 14.27
N GLN A 97 -4.26 -10.81 13.87
CA GLN A 97 -5.32 -11.35 13.01
C GLN A 97 -6.72 -11.26 13.66
N GLN A 98 -6.81 -11.22 14.98
CA GLN A 98 -8.06 -11.05 15.73
C GLN A 98 -8.52 -9.60 15.86
N THR A 99 -7.72 -8.62 15.41
CA THR A 99 -8.02 -7.19 15.61
C THR A 99 -9.41 -6.80 15.11
N ASN A 100 -10.10 -5.95 15.88
CA ASN A 100 -11.36 -5.33 15.47
C ASN A 100 -11.16 -4.00 14.74
N THR A 101 -9.91 -3.62 14.44
CA THR A 101 -9.62 -2.36 13.73
C THR A 101 -10.10 -2.38 12.28
N THR A 102 -10.17 -3.57 11.68
CA THR A 102 -10.72 -3.82 10.33
C THR A 102 -11.68 -5.01 10.37
N PRO A 103 -12.82 -4.96 9.64
CA PRO A 103 -13.79 -6.05 9.62
C PRO A 103 -13.30 -7.28 8.83
N GLY A 104 -12.32 -7.12 7.94
CA GLY A 104 -11.80 -8.20 7.09
C GLY A 104 -10.81 -9.13 7.80
N PHE A 105 -10.61 -10.31 7.21
CA PHE A 105 -9.51 -11.20 7.57
C PHE A 105 -8.17 -10.59 7.14
N ILE A 106 -7.16 -10.82 7.95
CA ILE A 106 -5.79 -10.36 7.67
C ILE A 106 -4.98 -11.59 7.26
N PRO A 107 -4.45 -11.64 6.01
CA PRO A 107 -3.60 -12.73 5.56
C PRO A 107 -2.34 -12.89 6.43
N GLU A 108 -1.81 -14.10 6.51
CA GLU A 108 -0.61 -14.41 7.31
C GLU A 108 0.63 -13.61 6.88
N GLY A 109 0.70 -13.21 5.61
CA GLY A 109 1.82 -12.43 5.06
C GLY A 109 1.76 -10.93 5.36
N VAL A 110 0.73 -10.42 6.05
CA VAL A 110 0.61 -8.98 6.34
C VAL A 110 1.45 -8.62 7.57
N GLY A 111 2.48 -7.81 7.35
CA GLY A 111 3.41 -7.35 8.39
C GLY A 111 2.89 -6.22 9.26
N GLY A 112 1.89 -5.47 8.77
CA GLY A 112 1.27 -4.31 9.39
C GLY A 112 0.24 -3.72 8.41
N PHE A 113 -0.57 -2.76 8.86
CA PHE A 113 -1.34 -1.93 7.94
C PHE A 113 -1.73 -0.57 8.53
N PHE A 114 -1.94 0.38 7.63
CA PHE A 114 -2.58 1.66 7.89
C PHE A 114 -4.09 1.59 7.58
N GLU A 115 -4.91 1.90 8.58
CA GLU A 115 -6.36 1.95 8.49
C GLU A 115 -6.83 3.39 8.28
N PHE A 116 -7.23 3.70 7.05
CA PHE A 116 -7.48 5.07 6.58
C PHE A 116 -8.64 5.81 7.30
N ILE A 117 -9.71 5.11 7.72
CA ILE A 117 -10.93 5.76 8.23
C ILE A 117 -10.66 6.41 9.58
N LYS A 118 -9.98 5.70 10.49
CA LYS A 118 -9.59 6.27 11.80
C LYS A 118 -8.14 6.72 11.84
N GLY A 119 -7.40 6.56 10.75
CA GLY A 119 -5.99 6.95 10.61
C GLY A 119 -5.09 6.23 11.60
N ARG A 120 -5.29 4.92 11.80
CA ARG A 120 -4.57 4.10 12.79
C ARG A 120 -3.57 3.19 12.08
N VAL A 121 -2.40 3.02 12.67
CA VAL A 121 -1.41 2.01 12.22
C VAL A 121 -1.47 0.83 13.16
N VAL A 122 -1.49 -0.38 12.61
CA VAL A 122 -1.67 -1.62 13.36
C VAL A 122 -0.57 -2.60 12.98
N ILE A 123 0.27 -2.98 13.95
CA ILE A 123 1.50 -3.74 13.67
C ILE A 123 1.67 -4.88 14.70
N PRO A 124 1.76 -6.15 14.26
CA PRO A 124 2.25 -7.25 15.09
C PRO A 124 3.77 -7.20 15.27
N PHE A 125 4.25 -7.71 16.39
CA PHE A 125 5.65 -8.02 16.59
C PHE A 125 5.94 -9.50 16.27
N PHE A 126 6.93 -9.71 15.41
CA PHE A 126 7.37 -11.04 14.96
C PHE A 126 8.66 -11.51 15.65
N GLY A 127 9.10 -10.85 16.73
CA GLY A 127 10.35 -11.20 17.43
C GLY A 127 11.62 -10.56 16.87
N SER A 128 11.51 -9.75 15.80
CA SER A 128 12.64 -9.03 15.19
C SER A 128 12.47 -7.53 15.33
N LEU A 129 13.39 -6.87 16.06
CA LEU A 129 13.39 -5.41 16.21
C LEU A 129 13.68 -4.69 14.88
N SER A 130 14.54 -5.27 14.03
CA SER A 130 14.83 -4.72 12.70
C SER A 130 13.58 -4.70 11.82
N GLN A 131 12.86 -5.82 11.78
CA GLN A 131 11.61 -5.91 11.01
C GLN A 131 10.54 -4.99 11.59
N PHE A 132 10.43 -4.92 12.92
CA PHE A 132 9.49 -4.03 13.57
C PHE A 132 9.76 -2.55 13.24
N ARG A 133 11.04 -2.13 13.28
CA ARG A 133 11.46 -0.80 12.84
C ARG A 133 11.09 -0.53 11.39
N HIS A 134 11.39 -1.46 10.49
CA HIS A 134 11.06 -1.34 9.08
C HIS A 134 9.55 -1.19 8.85
N VAL A 135 8.72 -2.05 9.44
CA VAL A 135 7.26 -1.99 9.28
C VAL A 135 6.70 -0.69 9.86
N ILE A 136 7.17 -0.24 11.03
CA ILE A 136 6.76 1.06 11.58
C ILE A 136 7.04 2.19 10.58
N ARG A 137 8.23 2.21 9.98
CA ARG A 137 8.59 3.20 8.96
C ARG A 137 7.66 3.09 7.75
N HIS A 138 7.47 1.88 7.21
CA HIS A 138 6.60 1.61 6.06
C HIS A 138 5.19 2.15 6.26
N GLU A 139 4.56 1.80 7.39
CA GLU A 139 3.20 2.23 7.68
C GLU A 139 3.09 3.73 7.93
N LEU A 140 4.16 4.38 8.42
CA LEU A 140 4.19 5.83 8.57
C LEU A 140 4.32 6.54 7.22
N VAL A 141 4.95 5.94 6.20
CA VAL A 141 4.88 6.48 4.82
C VAL A 141 3.43 6.60 4.38
N HIS A 142 2.59 5.58 4.63
CA HIS A 142 1.16 5.62 4.30
C HIS A 142 0.43 6.75 5.02
N VAL A 143 0.72 6.97 6.30
CA VAL A 143 0.14 8.06 7.10
C VAL A 143 0.48 9.42 6.51
N PHE A 144 1.77 9.68 6.23
CA PHE A 144 2.22 10.97 5.71
C PHE A 144 1.78 11.20 4.27
N MET A 145 1.84 10.18 3.41
CA MET A 145 1.33 10.25 2.04
C MET A 145 -0.15 10.62 2.02
N THR A 146 -0.97 9.91 2.79
CA THR A 146 -2.40 10.18 2.88
C THR A 146 -2.66 11.61 3.40
N ASN A 147 -1.91 12.06 4.42
CA ASN A 147 -2.06 13.40 4.96
C ASN A 147 -1.66 14.49 3.94
N LYS A 148 -0.56 14.30 3.19
CA LYS A 148 -0.11 15.21 2.13
C LYS A 148 -1.17 15.30 1.03
N VAL A 149 -1.61 14.17 0.47
CA VAL A 149 -2.61 14.12 -0.59
C VAL A 149 -3.93 14.75 -0.13
N TYR A 150 -4.37 14.43 1.09
CA TYR A 150 -5.57 15.05 1.68
C TYR A 150 -5.44 16.58 1.75
N ASN A 151 -4.32 17.11 2.26
CA ASN A 151 -4.11 18.56 2.36
C ASN A 151 -4.07 19.21 0.97
N VAL A 152 -3.33 18.64 0.02
CA VAL A 152 -3.25 19.11 -1.37
C VAL A 152 -4.64 19.23 -2.00
N LEU A 153 -5.47 18.19 -1.88
CA LEU A 153 -6.81 18.17 -2.45
C LEU A 153 -7.75 19.14 -1.71
N ARG A 154 -7.70 19.17 -0.38
CA ARG A 154 -8.52 20.06 0.46
C ARG A 154 -8.24 21.52 0.14
N ASP A 155 -6.97 21.92 0.10
CA ASP A 155 -6.56 23.31 -0.09
C ASP A 155 -6.94 23.81 -1.50
N ARG A 156 -7.04 22.89 -2.47
CA ARG A 156 -7.51 23.13 -3.84
C ARG A 156 -9.04 22.97 -4.01
N ARG A 157 -9.77 22.61 -2.95
CA ARG A 157 -11.24 22.35 -2.94
C ARG A 157 -11.70 21.20 -3.85
N PHE A 158 -10.89 20.16 -3.98
CA PHE A 158 -11.25 18.91 -4.67
C PHE A 158 -11.81 17.86 -3.71
N GLN A 159 -12.40 16.79 -4.26
CA GLN A 159 -12.79 15.63 -3.46
C GLN A 159 -11.55 14.98 -2.83
N THR A 160 -11.61 14.68 -1.53
CA THR A 160 -10.46 14.22 -0.76
C THR A 160 -10.35 12.70 -0.67
N ASN A 161 -11.04 11.98 -1.55
CA ASN A 161 -11.04 10.51 -1.62
C ASN A 161 -10.11 9.96 -2.72
N GLN A 162 -9.44 10.83 -3.47
CA GLN A 162 -8.48 10.42 -4.49
C GLN A 162 -7.15 10.02 -3.83
N LEU A 163 -6.65 8.85 -4.20
CA LEU A 163 -5.33 8.33 -3.79
C LEU A 163 -4.56 7.89 -5.04
N PRO A 164 -3.21 7.84 -4.97
CA PRO A 164 -2.40 7.19 -6.00
C PRO A 164 -2.82 5.73 -6.21
N HIS A 165 -2.43 5.14 -7.35
CA HIS A 165 -2.62 3.71 -7.56
C HIS A 165 -1.89 2.88 -6.49
N LEU A 166 -2.41 1.69 -6.19
CA LEU A 166 -1.90 0.85 -5.09
C LEU A 166 -0.41 0.54 -5.24
N TRP A 167 0.05 0.22 -6.45
CA TRP A 167 1.47 -0.04 -6.72
C TRP A 167 2.39 1.14 -6.40
N PHE A 168 1.90 2.37 -6.59
CA PHE A 168 2.66 3.57 -6.25
C PHE A 168 2.65 3.79 -4.74
N THR A 169 1.50 3.56 -4.12
CA THR A 169 1.33 3.71 -2.66
C THR A 169 2.25 2.75 -1.89
N GLU A 170 2.20 1.45 -2.22
CA GLU A 170 3.07 0.46 -1.60
C GLU A 170 4.53 0.60 -2.03
N GLY A 171 4.79 0.92 -3.31
CA GLY A 171 6.13 1.18 -3.80
C GLY A 171 6.80 2.36 -3.10
N LEU A 172 6.05 3.43 -2.81
CA LEU A 172 6.52 4.58 -2.03
C LEU A 172 6.86 4.19 -0.60
N ALA A 173 5.99 3.39 0.02
CA ALA A 173 6.21 2.89 1.37
C ALA A 173 7.47 2.03 1.45
N GLU A 174 7.69 1.11 0.50
CA GLU A 174 8.94 0.34 0.42
C GLU A 174 10.16 1.25 0.16
N TYR A 175 10.10 2.11 -0.86
CA TYR A 175 11.21 2.96 -1.29
C TYR A 175 11.71 3.91 -0.19
N TRP A 176 10.82 4.39 0.69
CA TRP A 176 11.17 5.30 1.77
C TRP A 176 11.35 4.63 3.14
N SER A 177 11.03 3.34 3.27
CA SER A 177 11.16 2.61 4.53
C SER A 177 12.31 1.59 4.56
N THR A 178 12.81 1.14 3.40
CA THR A 178 13.90 0.17 3.31
C THR A 178 14.80 0.40 2.09
N GLU A 179 15.97 -0.25 2.12
CA GLU A 179 16.86 -0.40 0.98
C GLU A 179 16.41 -1.57 0.07
N TRP A 180 16.95 -1.61 -1.15
CA TRP A 180 16.72 -2.70 -2.10
C TRP A 180 17.37 -3.99 -1.59
N ASP A 181 16.54 -4.98 -1.24
CA ASP A 181 16.98 -6.22 -0.60
C ASP A 181 17.16 -7.39 -1.60
N THR A 182 17.76 -8.49 -1.12
CA THR A 182 18.04 -9.67 -1.96
C THR A 182 16.79 -10.43 -2.40
N GLN A 183 15.67 -10.34 -1.67
CA GLN A 183 14.40 -10.96 -2.07
C GLN A 183 13.74 -10.14 -3.18
N ALA A 184 13.74 -8.82 -3.05
CA ALA A 184 13.31 -7.89 -4.08
C ALA A 184 14.09 -8.13 -5.38
N GLU A 185 15.41 -8.22 -5.25
CA GLU A 185 16.32 -8.50 -6.36
C GLU A 185 16.03 -9.85 -7.02
N MET A 186 15.82 -10.91 -6.23
CA MET A 186 15.49 -12.23 -6.75
C MET A 186 14.19 -12.22 -7.56
N VAL A 187 13.13 -11.63 -7.00
CA VAL A 187 11.78 -11.68 -7.59
C VAL A 187 11.69 -10.79 -8.83
N LEU A 188 12.25 -9.58 -8.79
CA LEU A 188 12.22 -8.68 -9.94
C LEU A 188 13.10 -9.19 -11.09
N ARG A 189 14.29 -9.69 -10.78
CA ARG A 189 15.19 -10.27 -11.79
C ARG A 189 14.52 -11.44 -12.51
N ASP A 190 13.88 -12.35 -11.77
CA ASP A 190 13.14 -13.47 -12.35
C ASP A 190 11.99 -12.97 -13.26
N ALA A 191 11.24 -11.97 -12.81
CA ALA A 191 10.15 -11.39 -13.59
C ALA A 191 10.65 -10.78 -14.92
N VAL A 192 11.76 -10.05 -14.91
CA VAL A 192 12.32 -9.42 -16.11
C VAL A 192 12.93 -10.45 -17.07
N LEU A 193 13.67 -11.43 -16.54
CA LEU A 193 14.34 -12.44 -17.36
C LEU A 193 13.37 -13.44 -17.99
N ASN A 194 12.27 -13.77 -17.33
CA ASN A 194 11.26 -14.71 -17.84
C ASN A 194 10.08 -14.03 -18.55
N ASN A 195 10.16 -12.72 -18.83
CA ASN A 195 9.09 -11.94 -19.45
C ASN A 195 7.75 -11.98 -18.69
N VAL A 196 7.80 -12.05 -17.36
CA VAL A 196 6.64 -11.95 -16.45
C VAL A 196 6.45 -10.51 -15.93
N PHE A 197 7.46 -9.65 -16.10
CA PHE A 197 7.43 -8.24 -15.75
C PHE A 197 6.22 -7.52 -16.34
N VAL A 198 5.51 -6.74 -15.51
CA VAL A 198 4.31 -6.01 -15.92
C VAL A 198 4.68 -4.60 -16.35
N PRO A 199 4.35 -4.17 -17.59
CA PRO A 199 4.58 -2.81 -18.03
C PRO A 199 3.86 -1.77 -17.15
N LEU A 200 4.42 -0.56 -17.05
CA LEU A 200 3.90 0.52 -16.21
C LEU A 200 2.41 0.83 -16.42
N GLU A 201 1.99 0.77 -17.68
CA GLU A 201 0.62 1.01 -18.15
C GLU A 201 -0.38 -0.02 -17.58
N HIS A 202 0.12 -1.19 -17.19
CA HIS A 202 -0.67 -2.31 -16.68
C HIS A 202 -0.36 -2.65 -15.23
N LEU A 203 0.53 -1.89 -14.57
CA LEU A 203 0.99 -2.18 -13.22
C LEU A 203 -0.14 -2.17 -12.17
N TYR A 204 -1.25 -1.48 -12.46
CA TYR A 204 -2.47 -1.51 -11.65
C TYR A 204 -3.17 -2.88 -11.59
N LEU A 205 -2.85 -3.80 -12.50
CA LEU A 205 -3.38 -5.18 -12.52
C LEU A 205 -2.59 -6.12 -11.60
N LEU A 206 -1.38 -5.71 -11.19
CA LEU A 206 -0.50 -6.55 -10.41
C LEU A 206 -0.84 -6.46 -8.91
N GLY A 207 -0.68 -7.58 -8.22
CA GLY A 207 -0.85 -7.67 -6.77
C GLY A 207 0.21 -8.58 -6.15
N GLY A 208 0.15 -8.72 -4.83
CA GLY A 208 1.13 -9.52 -4.08
C GLY A 208 2.53 -8.90 -4.06
N PHE A 209 3.52 -9.69 -3.67
CA PHE A 209 4.88 -9.20 -3.38
C PHE A 209 5.58 -8.54 -4.57
N LEU A 210 5.40 -9.07 -5.80
CA LEU A 210 6.02 -8.49 -7.00
C LEU A 210 5.54 -7.06 -7.25
N MET A 211 4.27 -6.73 -6.97
CA MET A 211 3.74 -5.36 -7.13
C MET A 211 4.47 -4.35 -6.24
N TYR A 212 4.78 -4.74 -5.00
CA TYR A 212 5.50 -3.88 -4.06
C TYR A 212 6.90 -3.58 -4.59
N LYS A 213 7.58 -4.62 -5.08
CA LYS A 213 8.97 -4.51 -5.55
C LYS A 213 9.08 -3.85 -6.92
N GLU A 214 8.15 -4.08 -7.84
CA GLU A 214 8.06 -3.31 -9.09
C GLU A 214 7.73 -1.83 -8.81
N GLY A 215 6.82 -1.53 -7.88
CA GLY A 215 6.55 -0.16 -7.44
C GLY A 215 7.76 0.52 -6.81
N GLN A 216 8.47 -0.17 -5.91
CA GLN A 216 9.70 0.31 -5.28
C GLN A 216 10.77 0.62 -6.34
N LYS A 217 11.03 -0.31 -7.27
CA LYS A 217 12.02 -0.13 -8.34
C LYS A 217 11.61 0.95 -9.34
N PHE A 218 10.31 1.14 -9.58
CA PHE A 218 9.84 2.25 -10.39
C PHE A 218 10.17 3.60 -9.74
N LEU A 219 10.02 3.75 -8.43
CA LEU A 219 10.39 5.00 -7.75
C LEU A 219 11.89 5.23 -7.69
N GLU A 220 12.70 4.17 -7.57
CA GLU A 220 14.15 4.25 -7.76
C GLU A 220 14.48 4.76 -9.17
N PHE A 221 13.84 4.21 -10.20
CA PHE A 221 13.97 4.72 -11.57
C PHE A 221 13.57 6.19 -11.69
N VAL A 222 12.45 6.61 -11.08
CA VAL A 222 12.01 8.02 -11.09
C VAL A 222 13.05 8.92 -10.44
N SER A 223 13.58 8.53 -9.28
CA SER A 223 14.61 9.26 -8.56
C SER A 223 15.87 9.44 -9.40
N GLU A 224 16.35 8.36 -10.04
CA GLU A 224 17.59 8.38 -10.81
C GLU A 224 17.47 9.10 -12.16
N GLU A 225 16.35 8.95 -12.86
CA GLU A 225 16.14 9.52 -14.20
C GLU A 225 15.61 10.96 -14.15
N TYR A 226 14.75 11.28 -13.19
CA TYR A 226 14.02 12.55 -13.13
C TYR A 226 14.32 13.41 -11.89
N GLY A 227 14.98 12.84 -10.87
CA GLY A 227 15.25 13.47 -9.58
C GLY A 227 14.27 13.04 -8.49
N GLU A 228 14.77 12.79 -7.27
CA GLU A 228 13.97 12.33 -6.12
C GLU A 228 12.83 13.32 -5.78
N GLU A 229 13.03 14.62 -6.01
CA GLU A 229 12.02 15.65 -5.76
C GLU A 229 10.75 15.47 -6.59
N ARG A 230 10.85 14.76 -7.72
CA ARG A 230 9.69 14.47 -8.59
C ARG A 230 8.68 13.57 -7.91
N ILE A 231 9.12 12.70 -7.00
CA ILE A 231 8.22 11.82 -6.25
C ILE A 231 7.27 12.66 -5.39
N LEU A 232 7.79 13.67 -4.70
CA LEU A 232 6.96 14.58 -3.91
C LEU A 232 6.06 15.44 -4.82
N LEU A 233 6.59 15.92 -5.96
CA LEU A 233 5.80 16.69 -6.93
C LEU A 233 4.63 15.88 -7.52
N ILE A 234 4.75 14.56 -7.66
CA ILE A 234 3.64 13.70 -8.10
C ILE A 234 2.48 13.82 -7.10
N LEU A 235 2.76 13.73 -5.81
CA LEU A 235 1.76 13.90 -4.75
C LEU A 235 1.16 15.32 -4.74
N GLU A 236 1.98 16.34 -4.99
CA GLU A 236 1.52 17.74 -5.06
C GLU A 236 0.66 18.06 -6.28
N ASN A 237 0.80 17.28 -7.36
CA ASN A 237 0.04 17.43 -8.59
C ASN A 237 -1.23 16.55 -8.65
N MET A 238 -1.54 15.79 -7.60
CA MET A 238 -2.72 14.91 -7.55
C MET A 238 -4.05 15.62 -7.81
N TRP A 239 -4.15 16.93 -7.53
CA TRP A 239 -5.35 17.73 -7.79
C TRP A 239 -5.57 18.07 -9.27
N ARG A 240 -4.56 17.89 -10.14
CA ARG A 240 -4.61 18.34 -11.54
C ARG A 240 -5.45 17.43 -12.43
N TYR A 241 -5.41 16.13 -12.16
CA TYR A 241 -6.08 15.11 -12.96
C TYR A 241 -6.66 14.04 -12.03
N THR A 242 -7.83 13.52 -12.38
CA THR A 242 -8.44 12.39 -11.68
C THR A 242 -7.75 11.07 -12.02
N ASP A 243 -7.22 10.96 -13.23
CA ASP A 243 -6.42 9.81 -13.68
C ASP A 243 -4.98 9.97 -13.19
N PHE A 244 -4.50 8.98 -12.41
CA PHE A 244 -3.16 8.99 -11.85
C PHE A 244 -2.07 8.94 -12.92
N TYR A 245 -2.28 8.24 -14.03
CA TYR A 245 -1.29 8.20 -15.12
C TYR A 245 -1.12 9.58 -15.75
N LYS A 246 -2.18 10.39 -15.85
CA LYS A 246 -2.07 11.79 -16.29
C LYS A 246 -1.30 12.67 -15.30
N VAL A 247 -1.35 12.38 -14.00
CA VAL A 247 -0.51 13.06 -13.00
C VAL A 247 0.96 12.71 -13.20
N LEU A 248 1.29 11.44 -13.47
CA LEU A 248 2.66 11.00 -13.78
C LEU A 248 3.18 11.69 -15.04
N GLU A 249 2.42 11.64 -16.14
CA GLU A 249 2.80 12.30 -17.41
C GLU A 249 3.06 13.79 -17.21
N PHE A 250 2.16 14.48 -16.51
CA PHE A 250 2.30 15.90 -16.23
C PHE A 250 3.56 16.22 -15.40
N THR A 251 3.86 15.38 -14.41
CA THR A 251 4.95 15.66 -13.46
C THR A 251 6.32 15.29 -14.01
N LEU A 252 6.40 14.21 -14.77
CA LEU A 252 7.63 13.69 -15.38
C LEU A 252 7.89 14.28 -16.77
N GLY A 253 6.88 14.90 -17.40
CA GLY A 253 7.02 15.63 -18.66
C GLY A 253 7.08 14.77 -19.92
N GLU A 254 6.73 13.48 -19.82
CA GLU A 254 6.75 12.50 -20.90
C GLU A 254 5.42 11.72 -20.92
N SER A 255 5.06 11.10 -22.06
CA SER A 255 3.87 10.23 -22.10
C SER A 255 4.10 8.96 -21.29
N ILE A 256 3.02 8.33 -20.82
CA ILE A 256 3.13 7.15 -19.97
C ILE A 256 3.87 6.00 -20.67
N GLU A 257 3.68 5.86 -21.99
CA GLU A 257 4.33 4.86 -22.82
C GLU A 257 5.83 5.09 -22.91
N ARG A 258 6.25 6.36 -22.97
CA ARG A 258 7.67 6.71 -23.04
C ARG A 258 8.37 6.49 -21.70
N ILE A 259 7.70 6.83 -20.60
CA ILE A 259 8.18 6.56 -19.24
C ILE A 259 8.31 5.04 -19.02
N GLY A 260 7.26 4.28 -19.36
CA GLY A 260 7.25 2.82 -19.28
C GLY A 260 8.33 2.16 -20.13
N ALA A 261 8.53 2.62 -21.36
CA ALA A 261 9.57 2.12 -22.25
C ALA A 261 10.99 2.38 -21.72
N LYS A 262 11.26 3.58 -21.19
CA LYS A 262 12.54 3.92 -20.56
C LYS A 262 12.82 3.04 -19.35
N TRP A 263 11.84 2.91 -18.46
CA TRP A 263 11.96 2.09 -17.26
C TRP A 263 12.25 0.63 -17.61
N HIS A 264 11.45 0.04 -18.50
CA HIS A 264 11.65 -1.33 -18.97
C HIS A 264 13.01 -1.49 -19.65
N HIS A 265 13.43 -0.53 -20.48
CA HIS A 265 14.75 -0.58 -21.11
C HIS A 265 15.87 -0.62 -20.07
N LYS A 266 15.78 0.20 -19.01
CA LYS A 266 16.76 0.22 -17.91
C LYS A 266 16.83 -1.12 -17.18
N LEU A 267 15.68 -1.73 -16.87
CA LEU A 267 15.65 -3.06 -16.26
C LEU A 267 16.27 -4.14 -17.17
N LYS A 268 16.07 -4.05 -18.49
CA LYS A 268 16.73 -4.96 -19.43
C LYS A 268 18.24 -4.74 -19.46
N GLN A 269 18.70 -3.50 -19.45
CA GLN A 269 20.14 -3.20 -19.38
C GLN A 269 20.78 -3.75 -18.10
N GLU A 270 20.07 -3.72 -16.98
CA GLU A 270 20.52 -4.25 -15.71
C GLU A 270 20.58 -5.78 -15.71
N TYR A 271 19.50 -6.46 -16.14
CA TYR A 271 19.36 -7.90 -15.92
C TYR A 271 19.75 -8.78 -17.11
N TYR A 272 19.59 -8.34 -18.36
CA TYR A 272 19.88 -9.21 -19.52
C TYR A 272 21.35 -9.64 -19.63
N PRO A 273 22.36 -8.82 -19.27
CA PRO A 273 23.76 -9.26 -19.26
C PRO A 273 24.00 -10.50 -18.38
N LEU A 274 23.18 -10.75 -17.36
CA LEU A 274 23.29 -11.92 -16.49
C LEU A 274 22.99 -13.25 -17.19
N MET A 275 22.42 -13.21 -18.40
CA MET A 275 22.12 -14.36 -19.25
C MET A 275 23.14 -14.57 -20.37
N GLN A 276 24.13 -13.68 -20.53
CA GLN A 276 25.06 -13.70 -21.67
C GLN A 276 25.79 -15.05 -21.84
N ASP A 277 26.19 -15.67 -20.74
CA ASP A 277 26.95 -16.93 -20.73
C ASP A 277 26.07 -18.16 -20.41
N LYS A 278 24.74 -17.98 -20.30
CA LYS A 278 23.82 -19.06 -19.96
C LYS A 278 23.17 -19.61 -21.23
N THR A 279 23.46 -20.87 -21.55
CA THR A 279 22.73 -21.59 -22.58
C THR A 279 21.27 -21.72 -22.14
N PRO A 280 20.29 -21.31 -22.96
CA PRO A 280 18.90 -21.68 -22.72
C PRO A 280 18.86 -23.21 -22.72
N TYR A 281 18.47 -23.82 -21.61
CA TYR A 281 18.12 -25.24 -21.63
C TYR A 281 16.81 -25.34 -22.41
N ASP A 282 16.84 -26.03 -23.56
CA ASP A 282 15.66 -26.37 -24.32
C ASP A 282 14.71 -27.18 -23.41
N ILE A 283 13.56 -26.59 -23.09
CA ILE A 283 12.39 -27.28 -22.52
C ILE A 283 11.27 -27.17 -23.54
#